data_AF-A0AAF3EER4-F1
#
_entry.id   AF-A0AAF3EER4-F1
#
_cell.length_a   1.000
_cell.length_b   1.000
_cell.length_c   1.000
_cell.angle_alpha   90.00
_cell.angle_beta   90.00
_cell.angle_gamma   90.00
#
_symmetry.space_group_name_H-M   'P 1'
#
loop_
_entity.id
_entity.type
_entity.pdbx_description
1 polymer ?
#
loop_
_entity_poly.entity_id
_entity_poly.type
_entity_poly.pdbx_seq_one_letter_code
_entity_poly.pdbx_strand_id
1 'polypeptide(L)'
;MSRNIIQKPDTAMKRADELIAVGKEQAALDVLHDTIKARRPKIWSQTYEEMMRKHLELCTSLRKPHIAKDALFQFKAMTQQTAVSSLEKVINHYLFVAEQRVEEAQKMSIDKAGEIDDLDQGETPEHLLMAVVSAAATQDRMDRAVLAPWLRFLWDSFRNCLELLRNNCQVEFWVQ
;
A
#
# COMPACT_ATOMS: atom_id res chain seq x y z
N MET A 1 12.54 17.89 18.94
CA MET A 1 11.31 17.16 19.31
C MET A 1 10.12 18.07 19.01
N SER A 2 9.53 17.96 17.82
CA SER A 2 8.40 18.80 17.44
C SER A 2 7.15 18.33 18.18
N ARG A 3 6.56 19.20 19.00
CA ARG A 3 5.25 18.96 19.62
C ARG A 3 4.23 18.79 18.49
N ASN A 4 3.82 17.55 18.21
CA ASN A 4 2.71 17.29 17.30
C ASN A 4 1.43 17.83 17.95
N ILE A 5 1.07 19.04 17.55
CA ILE A 5 -0.24 19.64 17.82
C ILE A 5 -1.24 18.73 17.13
N ILE A 6 -1.99 17.95 17.91
CA ILE A 6 -3.02 17.04 17.42
C ILE A 6 -4.09 17.88 16.74
N GLN A 7 -4.16 17.79 15.41
CA GLN A 7 -5.06 18.61 14.58
C GLN A 7 -6.43 17.95 14.46
N LYS A 8 -7.47 18.75 14.17
CA LYS A 8 -8.77 18.22 13.74
C LYS A 8 -8.58 17.44 12.42
N PRO A 9 -9.40 16.41 12.15
CA PRO A 9 -9.20 15.54 11.00
C PRO A 9 -9.13 16.30 9.66
N ASP A 10 -9.98 17.31 9.46
CA ASP A 10 -9.97 18.15 8.26
C ASP A 10 -8.68 18.97 8.09
N THR A 11 -8.08 19.42 9.20
CA THR A 11 -6.83 20.18 9.18
C THR A 11 -5.63 19.27 8.90
N ALA A 12 -5.64 18.06 9.49
CA ALA A 12 -4.63 17.05 9.21
C ALA A 12 -4.65 16.62 7.74
N MET A 13 -5.84 16.47 7.15
CA MET A 13 -6.01 16.17 5.72
C MET A 13 -5.41 17.24 4.83
N LYS A 14 -5.76 18.52 5.04
CA LYS A 14 -5.20 19.64 4.27
C LYS A 14 -3.68 19.70 4.38
N ARG A 15 -3.15 19.52 5.59
CA ARG A 15 -1.71 19.52 5.82
C ARG A 15 -1.00 18.35 5.14
N ALA A 16 -1.62 17.17 5.12
CA ALA A 16 -1.08 16.02 4.40
C ALA A 16 -1.04 16.30 2.89
N ASP A 17 -2.10 16.90 2.33
CA ASP A 17 -2.15 17.26 0.91
C ASP A 17 -1.07 18.29 0.52
N GLU A 18 -0.86 19.31 1.35
CA GLU A 18 0.23 20.27 1.17
C GLU A 18 1.61 19.59 1.20
N LEU A 19 1.81 18.63 2.10
CA LEU A 19 3.07 17.89 2.20
C LEU A 19 3.30 16.96 1.00
N ILE A 20 2.24 16.32 0.50
CA ILE A 20 2.29 15.49 -0.72
C ILE A 20 2.62 16.37 -1.93
N ALA A 21 2.03 17.57 -2.05
CA ALA A 21 2.31 18.49 -3.14
C ALA A 21 3.78 18.94 -3.22
N VAL A 22 4.48 18.94 -2.07
CA VAL A 22 5.92 19.26 -1.98
C VAL A 22 6.80 17.99 -1.99
N GLY A 23 6.22 16.81 -2.24
CA GLY A 23 6.92 15.52 -2.31
C GLY A 23 7.35 14.94 -0.96
N LYS A 24 6.84 15.46 0.16
CA LYS A 24 7.18 15.00 1.52
C LYS A 24 6.19 13.95 2.02
N GLU A 25 6.10 12.83 1.30
CA GLU A 25 5.15 11.75 1.58
C GLU A 25 5.29 11.15 2.99
N GLN A 26 6.52 10.95 3.48
CA GLN A 26 6.75 10.42 4.83
C GLN A 26 6.21 11.36 5.91
N ALA A 27 6.42 12.67 5.76
CA ALA A 27 5.90 13.65 6.71
C ALA A 27 4.37 13.74 6.65
N ALA A 28 3.79 13.62 5.45
CA ALA A 28 2.33 13.54 5.29
C ALA A 28 1.77 12.30 6.02
N LEU A 29 2.42 11.14 5.85
CA LEU A 29 2.05 9.91 6.53
C LEU A 29 2.10 10.07 8.05
N ASP A 30 3.15 10.67 8.60
CA ASP A 30 3.31 10.87 10.04
C ASP A 30 2.18 11.76 10.61
N VAL A 31 1.81 12.84 9.91
CA VAL A 31 0.70 13.74 10.30
C VAL A 31 -0.63 12.98 10.36
N LEU A 32 -0.92 12.18 9.35
CA LEU A 32 -2.15 11.38 9.30
C LEU A 32 -2.13 10.29 10.39
N HIS A 33 -1.01 9.58 10.53
CA HIS A 33 -0.87 8.49 11.49
C HIS A 33 -1.03 8.96 12.94
N ASP A 34 -0.44 10.09 13.30
CA ASP A 34 -0.57 10.67 14.64
C ASP A 34 -2.00 11.10 14.94
N THR A 35 -2.71 11.61 13.94
CA THR A 35 -4.13 11.98 14.07
C THR A 35 -5.00 10.74 14.27
N ILE A 36 -4.75 9.65 13.52
CA ILE A 36 -5.43 8.36 13.67
C ILE A 36 -5.10 7.71 15.01
N LYS A 37 -3.89 7.88 15.55
CA LYS A 37 -3.46 7.28 16.83
C LYS A 37 -3.81 8.12 18.06
N ALA A 38 -4.22 9.37 17.88
CA ALA A 38 -4.54 10.27 18.98
C ALA A 38 -5.55 9.67 19.98
N ARG A 39 -5.24 9.71 21.28
CA ARG A 39 -6.10 9.21 22.37
C ARG A 39 -7.20 10.20 22.73
N ARG A 40 -8.01 10.61 21.76
CA ARG A 40 -9.24 11.40 22.01
C ARG A 40 -10.46 10.54 21.63
N PRO A 41 -11.63 10.80 22.23
CA PRO A 41 -12.87 10.21 21.75
C PRO A 41 -13.05 10.59 20.28
N LYS A 42 -13.05 9.59 19.40
CA LYS A 42 -13.28 9.76 17.96
C LYS A 42 -14.68 9.28 17.67
N ILE A 43 -15.48 10.16 17.10
CA ILE A 43 -16.75 9.80 16.50
C ILE A 43 -16.44 9.55 15.03
N TRP A 44 -16.86 8.40 14.51
CA TRP A 44 -16.71 8.11 13.10
C TRP A 44 -17.35 9.20 12.25
N SER A 45 -16.68 9.56 11.15
CA SER A 45 -17.17 10.50 10.15
C SER A 45 -16.57 10.16 8.78
N GLN A 46 -17.20 10.65 7.71
CA GLN A 46 -16.70 10.44 6.34
C GLN A 46 -15.27 10.96 6.15
N THR A 47 -14.90 12.06 6.81
CA THR A 47 -13.53 12.61 6.81
C THR A 47 -12.50 11.59 7.34
N TYR A 48 -12.85 10.81 8.36
CA TYR A 48 -11.95 9.76 8.88
C TYR A 48 -11.80 8.60 7.89
N GLU A 49 -12.85 8.27 7.14
CA GLU A 49 -12.78 7.24 6.10
C GLU A 49 -11.84 7.66 4.97
N GLU A 50 -11.97 8.90 4.49
CA GLU A 50 -11.07 9.48 3.47
C GLU A 50 -9.63 9.60 3.97
N MET A 51 -9.46 10.04 5.22
CA MET A 51 -8.14 10.08 5.87
C MET A 51 -7.51 8.70 5.91
N MET A 52 -8.28 7.67 6.26
CA MET A 52 -7.78 6.31 6.34
C MET A 52 -7.39 5.78 4.96
N ARG A 53 -8.18 6.04 3.90
CA ARG A 53 -7.80 5.70 2.52
C ARG A 53 -6.46 6.33 2.13
N LYS A 54 -6.32 7.64 2.32
CA LYS A 54 -5.09 8.38 1.96
C LYS A 54 -3.88 7.93 2.79
N HIS A 55 -4.08 7.65 4.08
CA HIS A 55 -3.04 7.06 4.94
C HIS A 55 -2.55 5.71 4.41
N LEU A 56 -3.46 4.85 3.97
CA LEU A 56 -3.13 3.53 3.43
C LEU A 56 -2.46 3.60 2.05
N GLU A 57 -2.88 4.52 1.19
CA GLU A 57 -2.20 4.80 -0.09
C GLU A 57 -0.73 5.22 0.10
N LEU A 58 -0.47 6.08 1.09
CA LEU A 58 0.89 6.48 1.48
C LEU A 58 1.65 5.31 2.09
N CYS A 59 1.01 4.47 2.93
CA CYS A 59 1.64 3.26 3.46
C CYS A 59 2.07 2.28 2.35
N THR A 60 1.23 2.12 1.32
CA THR A 60 1.55 1.28 0.17
C THR A 60 2.70 1.85 -0.63
N SER A 61 2.66 3.16 -0.94
CA SER A 61 3.71 3.83 -1.72
C SER A 61 5.07 3.79 -1.00
N LEU A 62 5.08 3.95 0.33
CA LEU A 62 6.29 3.90 1.16
C LEU A 62 6.66 2.48 1.64
N ARG A 63 5.88 1.46 1.27
CA ARG A 63 6.02 0.05 1.68
C ARG A 63 6.15 -0.13 3.20
N LYS A 64 5.21 0.45 3.96
CA LYS A 64 5.17 0.43 5.44
C LYS A 64 3.98 -0.42 5.97
N PRO A 65 4.01 -1.76 5.84
CA PRO A 65 2.86 -2.60 6.20
C PRO A 65 2.55 -2.61 7.71
N HIS A 66 3.56 -2.38 8.56
CA HIS A 66 3.38 -2.28 10.01
C HIS A 66 2.60 -1.02 10.42
N ILE A 67 2.88 0.12 9.78
CA ILE A 67 2.16 1.38 10.04
C ILE A 67 0.70 1.26 9.59
N ALA A 68 0.46 0.61 8.44
CA ALA A 68 -0.87 0.29 7.95
C ALA A 68 -1.64 -0.61 8.94
N LYS A 69 -1.02 -1.70 9.42
CA LYS A 69 -1.62 -2.60 10.43
C LYS A 69 -2.03 -1.85 11.69
N ASP A 70 -1.14 -1.03 12.23
CA ASP A 70 -1.41 -0.26 13.45
C ASP A 70 -2.58 0.71 13.27
N ALA A 71 -2.63 1.43 12.14
CA ALA A 71 -3.72 2.35 11.83
C ALA A 71 -5.06 1.61 11.62
N LEU A 72 -5.04 0.46 10.92
CA LEU A 72 -6.22 -0.37 10.70
C LEU A 72 -6.80 -0.90 12.01
N PHE A 73 -5.96 -1.24 12.98
CA PHE A 73 -6.43 -1.65 14.30
C PHE A 73 -7.17 -0.52 15.03
N GLN A 74 -6.64 0.72 14.97
CA GLN A 74 -7.31 1.89 15.55
C GLN A 74 -8.61 2.24 14.81
N PHE A 75 -8.60 2.16 13.48
CA PHE A 75 -9.78 2.44 12.67
C PHE A 75 -10.89 1.41 12.91
N LYS A 76 -10.56 0.12 12.97
CA LYS A 76 -11.48 -0.96 13.35
C LYS A 76 -12.16 -0.68 14.69
N ALA A 77 -11.39 -0.32 15.72
CA ALA A 77 -11.95 -0.03 17.04
C ALA A 77 -12.94 1.15 17.02
N MET A 78 -12.72 2.14 16.15
CA MET A 78 -13.60 3.29 15.97
C MET A 78 -14.89 2.95 15.19
N THR A 79 -14.81 2.09 14.18
CA THR A 79 -15.95 1.77 13.29
C THR A 79 -16.81 0.59 13.76
N GLN A 80 -16.31 -0.23 14.70
CA GLN A 80 -16.93 -1.49 15.09
C GLN A 80 -18.42 -1.37 15.49
N GLN A 81 -18.82 -0.29 16.14
CA GLN A 81 -20.19 -0.12 16.65
C GLN A 81 -21.08 0.74 15.74
N THR A 82 -20.51 1.50 14.81
CA THR A 82 -21.21 2.58 14.11
C THR A 82 -21.22 2.43 12.59
N ALA A 83 -20.14 1.90 12.00
CA ALA A 83 -19.95 1.89 10.56
C ALA A 83 -19.03 0.74 10.10
N VAL A 84 -19.47 -0.51 10.32
CA VAL A 84 -18.70 -1.71 9.92
C VAL A 84 -18.43 -1.73 8.41
N SER A 85 -19.36 -1.26 7.59
CA SER A 85 -19.20 -1.18 6.13
C SER A 85 -18.09 -0.22 5.68
N SER A 86 -17.78 0.81 6.48
CA SER A 86 -16.64 1.71 6.19
C SER A 86 -15.30 1.00 6.36
N LEU A 87 -15.19 0.07 7.32
CA LEU A 87 -13.97 -0.73 7.49
C LEU A 87 -13.73 -1.62 6.27
N GLU A 88 -14.79 -2.28 5.77
CA GLU A 88 -14.73 -3.12 4.59
C GLU A 88 -14.27 -2.33 3.35
N LYS A 89 -14.89 -1.17 3.09
CA LYS A 89 -14.51 -0.28 1.98
C LYS A 89 -13.03 0.11 2.03
N VAL A 90 -12.53 0.47 3.21
CA VAL A 90 -11.13 0.86 3.41
C VAL A 90 -10.17 -0.30 3.18
N ILE A 91 -10.51 -1.51 3.66
CA ILE A 91 -9.69 -2.71 3.45
C ILE A 91 -9.65 -3.09 1.96
N ASN A 92 -10.81 -3.11 1.30
CA ASN A 92 -10.89 -3.43 -0.13
C ASN A 92 -10.10 -2.42 -0.96
N HIS A 93 -10.20 -1.12 -0.65
CA HIS A 93 -9.39 -0.08 -1.30
C HIS A 93 -7.89 -0.30 -1.09
N TYR A 94 -7.47 -0.63 0.13
CA TYR A 94 -6.06 -0.88 0.44
C TYR A 94 -5.49 -2.06 -0.34
N LEU A 95 -6.21 -3.18 -0.39
CA LEU A 95 -5.79 -4.36 -1.13
C LEU A 95 -5.77 -4.08 -2.64
N PHE A 96 -6.79 -3.39 -3.17
CA PHE A 96 -6.84 -2.98 -4.57
C PHE A 96 -5.65 -2.10 -4.97
N VAL A 97 -5.30 -1.10 -4.16
CA VAL A 97 -4.14 -0.24 -4.42
C VAL A 97 -2.83 -1.04 -4.32
N ALA A 98 -2.72 -1.97 -3.38
CA ALA A 98 -1.55 -2.83 -3.27
C ALA A 98 -1.39 -3.77 -4.47
N GLU A 99 -2.48 -4.33 -5.00
CA GLU A 99 -2.52 -5.13 -6.22
C GLU A 99 -2.11 -4.29 -7.44
N GLN A 100 -2.66 -3.08 -7.60
CA GLN A 100 -2.24 -2.17 -8.68
C GLN A 100 -0.74 -1.90 -8.64
N ARG A 101 -0.15 -1.70 -7.46
CA ARG A 101 1.31 -1.49 -7.36
C ARG A 101 2.12 -2.73 -7.78
N VAL A 102 1.60 -3.93 -7.54
CA VAL A 102 2.23 -5.17 -8.02
C VAL A 102 2.14 -5.27 -9.54
N GLU A 103 0.98 -4.95 -10.13
CA GLU A 103 0.82 -4.92 -11.59
C GLU A 103 1.72 -3.88 -12.27
N GLU A 104 1.81 -2.68 -11.69
CA GLU A 104 2.74 -1.63 -12.15
C GLU A 104 4.19 -2.14 -12.09
N ALA A 105 4.58 -2.77 -10.98
CA ALA A 105 5.91 -3.33 -10.83
C ALA A 105 6.21 -4.47 -11.80
N GLN A 106 5.20 -5.30 -12.12
CA GLN A 106 5.33 -6.36 -13.11
C GLN A 106 5.57 -5.79 -14.50
N LYS A 107 4.80 -4.77 -14.91
CA LYS A 107 5.01 -4.07 -16.19
C LYS A 107 6.41 -3.45 -16.26
N MET A 108 6.83 -2.75 -15.19
CA MET A 108 8.18 -2.18 -15.11
C MET A 108 9.29 -3.24 -15.17
N SER A 109 9.05 -4.44 -14.65
CA SER A 109 10.00 -5.57 -14.72
C SER A 109 10.19 -6.02 -16.17
N ILE A 110 9.06 -6.21 -16.89
CA ILE A 110 9.03 -6.64 -18.29
C ILE A 110 9.66 -5.57 -19.21
N ASP A 111 9.25 -4.31 -19.07
CA ASP A 111 9.73 -3.22 -19.94
C ASP A 111 11.25 -3.05 -19.82
N LYS A 112 11.78 -3.06 -18.59
CA LYS A 112 13.23 -2.95 -18.36
C LYS A 112 14.01 -4.17 -18.82
N ALA A 113 13.44 -5.36 -18.72
CA ALA A 113 14.07 -6.56 -19.24
C ALA A 113 14.15 -6.53 -20.77
N GLY A 114 13.10 -6.02 -21.44
CA GLY A 114 13.07 -5.82 -22.89
C GLY A 114 14.08 -4.78 -23.39
N GLU A 115 14.21 -3.63 -22.72
CA GLU A 115 15.21 -2.61 -23.07
C GLU A 115 16.66 -3.14 -23.01
N ILE A 116 16.95 -4.05 -22.08
CA ILE A 116 18.28 -4.67 -21.95
C ILE A 116 18.53 -5.68 -23.08
N ASP A 117 17.51 -6.42 -23.50
CA ASP A 117 17.61 -7.44 -24.57
C ASP A 117 17.80 -6.80 -25.96
N ASP A 118 17.16 -5.65 -26.24
CA ASP A 118 17.29 -4.92 -27.51
C ASP A 118 18.71 -4.36 -27.75
N LEU A 119 19.47 -4.06 -26.68
CA LEU A 119 20.82 -3.49 -26.79
C LEU A 119 21.90 -4.54 -27.13
N ASP A 120 21.63 -5.83 -26.93
CA ASP A 120 22.60 -6.94 -27.07
C ASP A 120 22.53 -7.66 -28.43
N GLN A 121 21.71 -7.19 -29.38
CA GLN A 121 21.48 -7.91 -30.65
C GLN A 121 22.58 -7.68 -31.70
N GLY A 122 23.36 -8.73 -31.97
CA GLY A 122 24.15 -8.93 -33.19
C GLY A 122 23.55 -10.03 -34.08
N GLU A 123 23.46 -9.81 -35.39
CA GLU A 123 22.68 -10.60 -36.36
C GLU A 123 23.22 -12.02 -36.72
N THR A 124 23.77 -12.80 -35.77
CA THR A 124 24.16 -14.20 -36.05
C THR A 124 23.26 -15.24 -35.38
N PRO A 125 23.06 -16.43 -35.98
CA PRO A 125 22.18 -17.47 -35.42
C PRO A 125 22.59 -17.95 -34.01
N GLU A 126 23.89 -17.88 -33.71
CA GLU A 126 24.47 -18.23 -32.40
C GLU A 126 24.11 -17.18 -31.33
N HIS A 127 24.09 -15.91 -31.71
CA HIS A 127 23.63 -14.82 -30.83
C HIS A 127 22.13 -14.95 -30.54
N LEU A 128 21.33 -15.38 -31.51
CA LEU A 128 19.88 -15.53 -31.35
C LEU A 128 19.51 -16.61 -30.32
N LEU A 129 20.26 -17.71 -30.26
CA LEU A 129 20.08 -18.75 -29.23
C LEU A 129 20.56 -18.30 -27.84
N MET A 130 21.69 -17.58 -27.77
CA MET A 130 22.19 -16.99 -26.52
C MET A 130 21.24 -15.91 -25.98
N ALA A 131 20.63 -15.11 -26.86
CA ALA A 131 19.66 -14.08 -26.52
C ALA A 131 18.47 -14.67 -25.76
N VAL A 132 17.85 -15.75 -26.25
CA VAL A 132 16.72 -16.41 -25.57
C VAL A 132 17.06 -16.86 -24.14
N VAL A 133 18.26 -17.42 -23.94
CA VAL A 133 18.73 -17.84 -22.61
C VAL A 133 19.04 -16.63 -21.72
N SER A 134 19.61 -15.57 -22.30
CA SER A 134 19.96 -14.34 -21.59
C SER A 134 18.73 -13.51 -21.19
N ALA A 135 17.71 -13.43 -22.05
CA ALA A 135 16.45 -12.74 -21.80
C ALA A 135 15.71 -13.35 -20.61
N ALA A 136 15.64 -14.68 -20.55
CA ALA A 136 15.08 -15.39 -19.39
C ALA A 136 15.85 -15.10 -18.10
N ALA A 137 17.18 -15.00 -18.17
CA ALA A 137 18.02 -14.66 -17.02
C ALA A 137 17.92 -13.18 -16.60
N THR A 138 17.71 -12.26 -17.55
CA THR A 138 17.49 -10.82 -17.28
C THR A 138 16.12 -10.59 -16.66
N GLN A 139 15.08 -11.25 -17.16
CA GLN A 139 13.74 -11.22 -16.59
C GLN A 139 13.73 -11.75 -15.14
N ASP A 140 14.36 -12.90 -14.86
CA ASP A 140 14.44 -13.45 -13.50
C ASP A 140 15.16 -12.50 -12.51
N ARG A 141 16.20 -11.77 -12.97
CA ARG A 141 16.86 -10.74 -12.16
C ARG A 141 15.93 -9.57 -11.86
N MET A 142 15.19 -9.08 -12.86
CA MET A 142 14.26 -7.95 -12.68
C MET A 142 13.09 -8.35 -11.78
N ASP A 143 12.56 -9.56 -11.95
CA ASP A 143 11.48 -10.07 -11.11
C ASP A 143 11.91 -10.18 -9.64
N ARG A 144 13.14 -10.64 -9.37
CA ARG A 144 13.67 -10.68 -7.99
C ARG A 144 13.94 -9.29 -7.41
N ALA A 145 14.43 -8.35 -8.23
CA ALA A 145 14.83 -7.03 -7.75
C ALA A 145 13.64 -6.08 -7.56
N VAL A 146 12.65 -6.15 -8.46
CA VAL A 146 11.54 -5.19 -8.54
C VAL A 146 10.24 -5.82 -8.08
N LEU A 147 9.85 -6.97 -8.62
CA LEU A 147 8.54 -7.58 -8.39
C LEU A 147 8.44 -8.29 -7.03
N ALA A 148 9.44 -9.07 -6.64
CA ALA A 148 9.41 -9.86 -5.41
C ALA A 148 9.20 -9.03 -4.12
N PRO A 149 9.81 -7.83 -3.95
CA PRO A 149 9.50 -6.96 -2.81
C PRO A 149 8.03 -6.53 -2.75
N TRP A 150 7.39 -6.27 -3.89
CA TRP A 150 5.97 -5.90 -3.96
C TRP A 150 5.06 -7.08 -3.68
N LEU A 151 5.37 -8.27 -4.21
CA LEU A 151 4.63 -9.50 -3.89
C LEU A 151 4.70 -9.82 -2.40
N ARG A 152 5.86 -9.65 -1.77
CA ARG A 152 6.01 -9.82 -0.32
C ARG A 152 5.18 -8.79 0.46
N PHE A 153 5.21 -7.52 0.04
CA PHE A 153 4.39 -6.47 0.65
C PHE A 153 2.90 -6.78 0.53
N LEU A 154 2.44 -7.24 -0.63
CA LEU A 154 1.06 -7.62 -0.89
C LEU A 154 0.65 -8.78 0.03
N TRP A 155 1.48 -9.83 0.09
CA TRP A 155 1.25 -10.98 0.98
C TRP A 155 1.13 -10.56 2.46
N ASP A 156 2.06 -9.73 2.95
CA ASP A 156 2.02 -9.24 4.32
C ASP A 156 0.77 -8.39 4.58
N SER A 157 0.33 -7.61 3.58
CA SER A 157 -0.89 -6.80 3.64
C SER A 157 -2.15 -7.66 3.75
N PHE A 158 -2.28 -8.69 2.89
CA PHE A 158 -3.38 -9.66 2.97
C PHE A 158 -3.40 -10.38 4.32
N ARG A 159 -2.26 -10.89 4.77
CA ARG A 159 -2.13 -11.58 6.05
C ARG A 159 -2.60 -10.68 7.20
N ASN A 160 -2.17 -9.42 7.22
CA ASN A 160 -2.56 -8.45 8.25
C ASN A 160 -4.07 -8.15 8.22
N CYS A 161 -4.66 -8.00 7.02
CA CYS A 161 -6.10 -7.80 6.87
C CYS A 161 -6.90 -9.02 7.34
N LEU A 162 -6.48 -10.25 6.99
CA LEU A 162 -7.12 -11.48 7.46
C LEU A 162 -7.03 -11.62 8.98
N GLU A 163 -5.87 -11.32 9.58
CA GLU A 163 -5.69 -11.32 11.04
C GLU A 163 -6.62 -10.30 11.73
N LEU A 164 -6.77 -9.12 11.14
CA LEU A 164 -7.67 -8.07 11.62
C LEU A 164 -9.14 -8.52 11.56
N LEU A 165 -9.54 -9.19 10.48
CA LEU A 165 -10.92 -9.63 10.24
C LEU A 165 -11.29 -10.87 11.07
N ARG A 166 -10.37 -11.83 11.25
CA ARG A 166 -10.59 -13.07 12.03
C ARG A 166 -11.05 -12.80 13.46
N ASN A 167 -10.63 -11.67 14.04
CA ASN A 167 -11.03 -11.26 15.39
C ASN A 167 -12.33 -10.43 15.41
N ASN A 168 -13.23 -10.61 14.45
CA ASN A 168 -14.56 -10.00 14.46
C ASN A 168 -15.64 -11.10 14.45
N CYS A 169 -16.22 -11.40 15.61
CA CYS A 169 -17.35 -12.35 15.74
C CYS A 169 -18.66 -11.88 15.06
N GLN A 170 -18.66 -10.77 14.31
CA GLN A 170 -19.83 -10.26 13.57
C GLN A 170 -19.70 -10.36 12.04
N VAL A 171 -18.57 -10.81 11.50
CA VAL A 171 -18.38 -10.93 10.03
C VAL A 171 -18.54 -12.38 9.55
N GLU A 172 -18.84 -13.33 10.45
CA GLU A 172 -19.14 -14.72 10.07
C GLU A 172 -20.39 -14.85 9.18
N PHE A 173 -21.21 -13.80 9.07
CA PHE A 173 -22.41 -13.82 8.23
C PHE A 173 -22.15 -13.58 6.72
N TRP A 174 -20.91 -13.26 6.31
CA TRP A 174 -20.57 -13.01 4.88
C TRP A 174 -19.87 -14.19 4.20
N VAL A 175 -19.74 -15.34 4.88
CA VAL A 175 -19.06 -16.54 4.35
C VAL A 175 -19.99 -17.76 4.28
N GLN A 176 -21.28 -17.55 4.02
CA GLN A 176 -22.21 -18.60 3.56
C GLN A 176 -22.76 -18.25 2.18
#